data_AF-R1EQH3-F1
#
_entry.id   AF-R1EQH3-F1
#
_cell.length_a   1.000
_cell.length_b   1.000
_cell.length_c   1.000
_cell.angle_alpha   90.00
_cell.angle_beta   90.00
_cell.angle_gamma   90.00
#
_symmetry.space_group_name_H-M   'P 1'
#
loop_
_entity.id
_entity.type
_entity.pdbx_description
1 polymer ?
#
loop_
_entity_poly.entity_id
_entity_poly.type
_entity_poly.pdbx_seq_one_letter_code
_entity_poly.pdbx_strand_id
1 'polypeptide(L)'
;MNHAERLPTRQLAVGIEAGDPASVRQLVTRLVWLEDAVQSLQNELAELRASQPKVTCSGSPDAADDKCNEMKAAGEACAVAKRAGCGLTSIRKAGYTATEARAAGFTLAEMEDAGYVEGLMAAGYTAQEAKEAGYSSSEAKIAGFVNGLQQAGYQLPDVKAAGYTLEEIRTAGYSCGDAKEVGYPLEEIKAAGYVGGLKAAGYAVNDAKEVGYTLEEIRTAGFVEGLKAAGYSASDAKEAGYTLKEIRMAGYSCSDAKELGHTLQEIKQAGYVKGLKQAGLTCAEAKQAGYTCAEAKQAGYTCAEAKQAGYMPLDCKRAGFSFKDACAAGLRWSYMDNEDKWNSFVNGLEAMPVDWEGNRVW
;
A
#
# COMPACT_ATOMS: atom_id res chain seq x y z
N MET A 1 33.56 -17.99 -42.59
CA MET A 1 34.04 -17.50 -43.90
C MET A 1 32.83 -17.03 -44.69
N ASN A 2 32.97 -15.86 -45.31
CA ASN A 2 31.97 -15.05 -46.02
C ASN A 2 30.93 -15.82 -46.85
N HIS A 3 29.66 -15.43 -46.74
CA HIS A 3 29.04 -14.62 -47.79
C HIS A 3 27.78 -13.92 -47.27
N ALA A 4 27.93 -12.62 -47.02
CA ALA A 4 26.81 -11.70 -47.09
C ALA A 4 26.40 -11.58 -48.56
N GLU A 5 25.16 -11.90 -48.89
CA GLU A 5 24.54 -11.40 -50.11
C GLU A 5 23.04 -11.16 -49.92
N ARG A 6 22.77 -9.94 -49.45
CA ARG A 6 21.71 -9.03 -49.90
C ARG A 6 20.46 -9.71 -50.48
N LEU A 7 19.43 -9.80 -49.63
CA LEU A 7 18.04 -9.69 -50.07
C LEU A 7 17.88 -8.43 -50.95
N PRO A 8 17.49 -8.53 -52.23
CA PRO A 8 17.09 -7.37 -52.99
C PRO A 8 15.61 -7.11 -52.72
N THR A 9 15.34 -6.20 -51.79
CA THR A 9 14.09 -5.44 -51.76
C THR A 9 14.00 -4.64 -53.06
N ARG A 10 13.17 -5.08 -54.01
CA ARG A 10 12.77 -4.25 -55.17
C ARG A 10 11.26 -4.29 -55.35
N GLN A 11 10.66 -3.19 -54.91
CA GLN A 11 9.36 -2.62 -55.28
C GLN A 11 8.47 -3.46 -56.19
N LEU A 12 7.35 -3.92 -55.61
CA LEU A 12 6.12 -4.27 -56.32
C LEU A 12 5.54 -3.00 -56.95
N ALA A 13 5.92 -2.70 -58.18
CA ALA A 13 5.17 -1.77 -59.03
C ALA A 13 4.21 -2.58 -59.89
N VAL A 14 2.96 -2.64 -59.46
CA VAL A 14 1.84 -3.19 -60.23
C VAL A 14 1.44 -2.14 -61.27
N GLY A 15 1.76 -2.41 -62.54
CA GLY A 15 1.21 -1.70 -63.69
C GLY A 15 0.68 -2.75 -64.67
N ILE A 16 -0.60 -3.09 -64.56
CA ILE A 16 -1.28 -3.99 -65.49
C ILE A 16 -2.11 -3.09 -66.41
N GLU A 17 -1.58 -2.80 -67.60
CA GLU A 17 -2.41 -2.44 -68.75
C GLU A 17 -2.50 -3.67 -69.66
N ALA A 18 -3.72 -4.05 -69.99
CA ALA A 18 -3.99 -5.17 -70.88
C ALA A 18 -3.46 -4.87 -72.29
N GLY A 19 -2.62 -5.74 -72.87
CA GLY A 19 -2.47 -5.81 -74.33
C GLY A 19 -1.07 -5.77 -74.97
N ASP A 20 -0.01 -6.32 -74.38
CA ASP A 20 1.25 -6.58 -75.12
C ASP A 20 1.73 -8.05 -74.93
N PRO A 21 1.86 -8.85 -76.02
CA PRO A 21 2.42 -10.20 -75.98
C PRO A 21 3.83 -10.32 -75.36
N ALA A 22 4.62 -9.24 -75.32
CA ALA A 22 5.93 -9.25 -74.66
C ALA A 22 5.82 -9.22 -73.13
N SER A 23 4.90 -8.41 -72.60
CA SER A 23 4.62 -8.32 -71.16
C SER A 23 4.02 -9.61 -70.59
N VAL A 24 3.13 -10.27 -71.35
CA VAL A 24 2.58 -11.58 -70.98
C VAL A 24 3.68 -12.64 -70.92
N ARG A 25 4.61 -12.65 -71.87
CA ARG A 25 5.77 -13.56 -71.84
C ARG A 25 6.66 -13.33 -70.62
N GLN A 26 6.93 -12.08 -70.26
CA GLN A 26 7.71 -11.77 -69.05
C GLN A 26 7.03 -12.25 -67.76
N LEU A 27 5.70 -12.12 -67.67
CA LEU A 27 4.94 -12.63 -66.52
C LEU A 27 4.96 -14.16 -66.44
N VAL A 28 4.81 -14.85 -67.58
CA VAL A 28 4.90 -16.32 -67.64
C VAL A 28 6.28 -16.80 -67.24
N THR A 29 7.37 -16.18 -67.73
CA THR A 29 8.73 -16.55 -67.30
C THR A 29 8.95 -16.35 -65.81
N ARG A 30 8.38 -15.28 -65.22
CA ARG A 30 8.42 -15.05 -63.78
C ARG A 30 7.62 -16.06 -62.98
N LEU A 31 6.46 -16.48 -63.49
CA LEU A 31 5.64 -17.53 -62.87
C LEU A 31 6.35 -18.87 -62.84
N VAL A 32 6.94 -19.28 -63.98
CA VAL A 32 7.72 -20.53 -64.06
C VAL A 32 8.90 -20.49 -63.10
N TRP A 33 9.59 -19.35 -63.00
CA TRP A 33 10.68 -19.20 -62.03
C TRP A 33 10.21 -19.30 -60.58
N LEU A 34 9.03 -18.75 -60.25
CA LEU A 34 8.44 -18.87 -58.92
C LEU A 34 8.00 -20.31 -58.62
N GLU A 35 7.46 -21.03 -59.60
CA GLU A 35 7.10 -22.44 -59.46
C GLU A 35 8.35 -23.31 -59.20
N ASP A 36 9.44 -23.10 -59.95
CA ASP A 36 10.71 -23.78 -59.72
C ASP A 36 11.30 -23.45 -58.34
N ALA A 37 11.22 -22.19 -57.90
CA ALA A 37 11.68 -21.78 -56.57
C ALA A 37 10.86 -22.44 -55.45
N VAL A 38 9.54 -22.53 -55.62
CA VAL A 38 8.66 -23.25 -54.67
C VAL A 38 8.98 -24.74 -54.66
N GLN A 39 9.20 -25.35 -55.82
CA GLN A 39 9.55 -26.77 -55.90
C GLN A 39 10.91 -27.08 -55.27
N SER A 40 11.90 -26.19 -55.44
CA SER A 40 13.21 -26.29 -54.79
C SER A 40 13.08 -26.23 -53.27
N LEU A 41 12.30 -25.29 -52.74
CA LEU A 41 12.04 -25.17 -51.30
C LEU A 41 11.27 -26.38 -50.74
N GLN A 42 10.34 -26.95 -51.52
CA GLN A 42 9.64 -28.17 -51.13
C GLN A 42 10.58 -29.38 -51.08
N ASN A 43 11.55 -29.46 -52.00
CA ASN A 43 12.55 -30.52 -52.01
C ASN A 43 13.54 -30.38 -50.85
N GLU A 44 14.02 -29.17 -50.55
CA GLU A 44 14.85 -28.91 -49.35
C GLU A 44 14.10 -29.26 -48.06
N LEU A 45 12.80 -28.93 -47.98
CA LEU A 45 11.95 -29.31 -46.85
C LEU A 45 11.79 -30.84 -46.75
N ALA A 46 11.71 -31.55 -47.89
CA ALA A 46 11.63 -33.00 -47.94
C ALA A 46 12.95 -33.66 -47.55
N GLU A 47 14.10 -33.12 -47.97
CA GLU A 47 15.43 -33.57 -47.56
C GLU A 47 15.69 -33.32 -46.08
N LEU A 48 15.29 -32.16 -45.54
CA LEU A 48 15.35 -31.88 -44.11
C LEU A 48 14.44 -32.80 -43.29
N ARG A 49 13.30 -33.24 -43.84
CA ARG A 49 12.45 -34.26 -43.22
C ARG A 49 13.05 -35.67 -43.32
N ALA A 50 13.75 -35.98 -44.40
CA ALA A 50 14.38 -37.28 -44.63
C ALA A 50 15.72 -37.44 -43.87
N SER A 51 16.42 -36.35 -43.60
CA SER A 51 17.66 -36.32 -42.82
C SER A 51 17.43 -36.29 -41.31
N GLN A 52 16.18 -36.20 -40.85
CA GLN A 52 15.87 -36.46 -39.44
C GLN A 52 16.25 -37.91 -39.11
N PRO A 53 17.09 -38.14 -38.08
CA PRO A 53 17.47 -39.49 -37.72
C PRO A 53 16.22 -40.29 -37.34
N LYS A 54 15.99 -41.42 -38.02
CA LYS A 54 15.06 -42.46 -37.59
C LYS A 54 15.63 -43.10 -36.32
N VAL A 55 15.40 -42.47 -35.17
CA VAL A 55 15.65 -43.09 -33.87
C VAL A 55 14.53 -44.09 -33.62
N THR A 56 14.78 -45.36 -33.94
CA THR A 56 13.90 -46.46 -33.56
C THR A 56 14.25 -46.85 -32.13
N CYS A 57 13.42 -46.46 -31.16
CA CYS A 57 13.52 -47.04 -29.82
C CYS A 57 12.36 -48.01 -29.58
N SER A 58 12.73 -49.27 -29.34
CA SER A 58 11.90 -50.33 -28.79
C SER A 58 11.30 -49.93 -27.44
N GLY A 59 10.03 -50.28 -27.21
CA GLY A 59 9.26 -49.88 -26.04
C GLY A 59 9.89 -50.32 -24.71
N SER A 60 10.36 -49.35 -23.95
CA SER A 60 10.55 -49.33 -22.50
C SER A 60 10.30 -47.88 -22.03
N PRO A 61 9.82 -47.60 -20.81
CA PRO A 61 9.65 -46.22 -20.32
C PRO A 61 10.93 -45.38 -20.43
N ASP A 62 12.10 -46.02 -20.32
CA ASP A 62 13.41 -45.40 -20.48
C ASP A 62 13.65 -44.87 -21.92
N ALA A 63 13.06 -45.51 -22.93
CA ALA A 63 13.22 -45.11 -24.34
C ALA A 63 12.62 -43.73 -24.65
N ALA A 64 11.59 -43.32 -23.91
CA ALA A 64 10.98 -42.00 -24.08
C ALA A 64 11.83 -40.89 -23.44
N ASP A 65 12.45 -41.18 -22.30
CA ASP A 65 13.39 -40.29 -21.62
C ASP A 65 14.67 -40.14 -22.47
N ASP A 66 15.21 -41.24 -23.03
CA ASP A 66 16.38 -41.23 -23.92
C ASP A 66 16.14 -40.39 -25.18
N LYS A 67 14.98 -40.57 -25.84
CA LYS A 67 14.60 -39.78 -27.01
C LYS A 67 14.52 -38.28 -26.68
N CYS A 68 13.95 -37.91 -25.53
CA CYS A 68 13.83 -36.52 -25.13
C CYS A 68 15.19 -35.88 -24.82
N ASN A 69 16.08 -36.65 -24.20
CA ASN A 69 17.47 -36.23 -23.92
C ASN A 69 18.24 -35.95 -25.22
N GLU A 70 18.13 -36.84 -26.21
CA GLU A 70 18.77 -36.65 -27.52
C GLU A 70 18.25 -35.39 -28.23
N MET A 71 16.94 -35.15 -28.19
CA MET A 71 16.34 -33.93 -28.77
C MET A 71 16.84 -32.66 -28.08
N LYS A 72 16.98 -32.66 -26.75
CA LYS A 72 17.56 -31.52 -26.03
C LYS A 72 19.03 -31.31 -26.40
N ALA A 73 19.81 -32.39 -26.47
CA ALA A 73 21.22 -32.34 -26.85
C ALA A 73 21.42 -31.84 -28.30
N ALA A 74 20.48 -32.16 -29.19
CA ALA A 74 20.43 -31.65 -30.56
C ALA A 74 19.98 -30.18 -30.66
N GLY A 75 19.56 -29.55 -29.55
CA GLY A 75 19.08 -28.17 -29.53
C GLY A 75 17.65 -27.99 -30.04
N GLU A 76 16.87 -29.07 -30.13
CA GLU A 76 15.49 -29.02 -30.62
C GLU A 76 14.58 -28.30 -29.62
N ALA A 77 13.65 -27.50 -30.15
CA ALA A 77 12.69 -26.76 -29.33
C ALA A 77 11.73 -27.72 -28.58
N CYS A 78 11.32 -27.34 -27.37
CA CYS A 78 10.39 -28.13 -26.55
C CYS A 78 9.08 -28.49 -27.27
N ALA A 79 8.57 -27.61 -28.14
CA ALA A 79 7.39 -27.88 -28.97
C ALA A 79 7.59 -29.06 -29.94
N VAL A 80 8.82 -29.28 -30.42
CA VAL A 80 9.17 -30.42 -31.28
C VAL A 80 9.21 -31.71 -30.46
N ALA A 81 9.80 -31.67 -29.25
CA ALA A 81 9.78 -32.80 -28.33
C ALA A 81 8.34 -33.22 -27.96
N LYS A 82 7.44 -32.25 -27.72
CA LYS A 82 6.00 -32.49 -27.50
C LYS A 82 5.34 -33.20 -28.69
N ARG A 83 5.57 -32.73 -29.92
CA ARG A 83 5.02 -33.35 -31.14
C ARG A 83 5.58 -34.75 -31.42
N ALA A 84 6.81 -35.01 -30.98
CA ALA A 84 7.47 -36.30 -31.08
C ALA A 84 6.98 -37.32 -30.03
N GLY A 85 6.03 -36.95 -29.17
CA GLY A 85 5.40 -37.82 -28.18
C GLY A 85 6.12 -37.87 -26.83
N CYS A 86 7.06 -36.96 -26.56
CA CYS A 86 7.69 -36.88 -25.24
C CYS A 86 6.67 -36.35 -24.22
N GLY A 87 6.45 -37.09 -23.13
CA GLY A 87 5.65 -36.63 -22.00
C GLY A 87 6.34 -35.49 -21.26
N LEU A 88 5.58 -34.65 -20.55
CA LEU A 88 6.14 -33.47 -19.88
C LEU A 88 7.13 -33.83 -18.77
N THR A 89 6.97 -34.98 -18.10
CA THR A 89 7.95 -35.49 -17.13
C THR A 89 9.30 -35.82 -17.78
N SER A 90 9.28 -36.43 -18.98
CA SER A 90 10.48 -36.71 -19.76
C SER A 90 11.13 -35.42 -20.25
N ILE A 91 10.33 -34.46 -20.68
CA ILE A 91 10.77 -33.10 -21.07
C ILE A 91 11.48 -32.41 -19.89
N ARG A 92 10.93 -32.51 -18.67
CA ARG A 92 11.58 -31.99 -17.46
C ARG A 92 12.92 -32.66 -17.19
N LYS A 93 12.95 -34.00 -17.20
CA LYS A 93 14.16 -34.79 -16.94
C LYS A 93 15.26 -34.52 -17.97
N ALA A 94 14.88 -34.28 -19.22
CA ALA A 94 15.79 -33.89 -20.29
C ALA A 94 16.38 -32.49 -20.13
N GLY A 95 15.91 -31.70 -19.14
CA GLY A 95 16.45 -30.38 -18.84
C GLY A 95 15.82 -29.25 -19.65
N TYR A 96 14.65 -29.46 -20.25
CA TYR A 96 13.86 -28.35 -20.76
C TYR A 96 13.32 -27.50 -19.61
N THR A 97 13.50 -26.19 -19.70
CA THR A 97 13.10 -25.23 -18.68
C THR A 97 11.60 -24.98 -18.67
N ALA A 98 11.08 -24.43 -17.56
CA ALA A 98 9.70 -24.00 -17.44
C ALA A 98 9.29 -23.00 -18.54
N THR A 99 10.20 -22.10 -18.95
CA THR A 99 9.96 -21.13 -20.04
C THR A 99 9.77 -21.84 -21.38
N GLU A 100 10.57 -22.87 -21.66
CA GLU A 100 10.45 -23.65 -22.88
C GLU A 100 9.17 -24.50 -22.88
N ALA A 101 8.81 -25.08 -21.73
CA ALA A 101 7.54 -25.79 -21.56
C ALA A 101 6.33 -24.86 -21.77
N ARG A 102 6.35 -23.65 -21.18
CA ARG A 102 5.33 -22.61 -21.40
C ARG A 102 5.23 -22.24 -22.87
N ALA A 103 6.36 -21.99 -23.54
CA ALA A 103 6.39 -21.66 -24.98
C ALA A 103 5.88 -22.79 -25.87
N ALA A 104 6.02 -24.05 -25.44
CA ALA A 104 5.45 -25.23 -26.09
C ALA A 104 3.94 -25.41 -25.82
N GLY A 105 3.33 -24.51 -25.03
CA GLY A 105 1.90 -24.51 -24.73
C GLY A 105 1.48 -25.59 -23.75
N PHE A 106 2.35 -25.97 -22.80
CA PHE A 106 1.92 -26.72 -21.63
C PHE A 106 1.24 -25.80 -20.62
N THR A 107 0.18 -26.29 -20.00
CA THR A 107 -0.52 -25.60 -18.92
C THR A 107 0.24 -25.72 -17.61
N LEU A 108 0.00 -24.80 -16.68
CA LEU A 108 0.68 -24.81 -15.40
C LEU A 108 0.29 -26.02 -14.52
N ALA A 109 -0.94 -26.54 -14.67
CA ALA A 109 -1.37 -27.77 -14.02
C ALA A 109 -0.63 -29.01 -14.55
N GLU A 110 -0.45 -29.14 -15.87
CA GLU A 110 0.38 -30.21 -16.44
C GLU A 110 1.83 -30.10 -15.94
N MET A 111 2.34 -28.87 -15.79
CA MET A 111 3.67 -28.61 -15.26
C MET A 111 3.79 -29.02 -13.79
N GLU A 112 2.75 -28.83 -12.98
CA GLU A 112 2.68 -29.30 -11.59
C GLU A 112 2.72 -30.83 -11.54
N ASP A 113 1.87 -31.52 -12.29
CA ASP A 113 1.84 -32.98 -12.40
C ASP A 113 3.20 -33.56 -12.85
N ALA A 114 3.93 -32.83 -13.69
CA ALA A 114 5.26 -33.21 -14.17
C ALA A 114 6.40 -32.84 -13.21
N GLY A 115 6.10 -32.08 -12.14
CA GLY A 115 7.04 -31.65 -11.10
C GLY A 115 7.90 -30.44 -11.46
N TYR A 116 7.46 -29.58 -12.37
CA TYR A 116 8.14 -28.30 -12.61
C TYR A 116 7.90 -27.35 -11.45
N VAL A 117 8.95 -26.95 -10.74
CA VAL A 117 8.86 -25.98 -9.64
C VAL A 117 9.84 -24.84 -9.84
N GLU A 118 11.09 -25.16 -10.15
CA GLU A 118 12.12 -24.17 -10.41
C GLU A 118 11.87 -23.41 -11.74
N GLY A 119 12.18 -22.12 -11.74
CA GLY A 119 12.11 -21.28 -12.94
C GLY A 119 10.70 -20.87 -13.36
N LEU A 120 9.65 -21.19 -12.60
CA LEU A 120 8.27 -20.75 -12.91
C LEU A 120 8.14 -19.22 -12.89
N MET A 121 8.78 -18.53 -11.94
CA MET A 121 8.81 -17.07 -11.93
C MET A 121 9.54 -16.51 -13.16
N ALA A 122 10.68 -17.10 -13.54
CA ALA A 122 11.44 -16.70 -14.73
C ALA A 122 10.68 -16.98 -16.03
N ALA A 123 9.84 -18.01 -16.04
CA ALA A 123 8.91 -18.30 -17.12
C ALA A 123 7.76 -17.28 -17.18
N GLY A 124 7.64 -16.37 -16.22
CA GLY A 124 6.68 -15.28 -16.18
C GLY A 124 5.32 -15.66 -15.58
N TYR A 125 5.25 -16.72 -14.78
CA TYR A 125 4.05 -17.05 -14.01
C TYR A 125 3.97 -16.18 -12.75
N THR A 126 2.77 -16.06 -12.20
CA THR A 126 2.46 -15.36 -10.96
C THR A 126 2.15 -16.34 -9.83
N ALA A 127 2.23 -15.87 -8.58
CA ALA A 127 1.84 -16.67 -7.42
C ALA A 127 0.35 -17.09 -7.47
N GLN A 128 -0.52 -16.25 -8.05
CA GLN A 128 -1.94 -16.53 -8.27
C GLN A 128 -2.12 -17.73 -9.21
N GLU A 129 -1.49 -17.69 -10.39
CA GLU A 129 -1.58 -18.78 -11.37
C GLU A 129 -1.02 -20.09 -10.76
N ALA A 130 0.09 -20.02 -10.03
CA ALA A 130 0.64 -21.18 -9.34
C ALA A 130 -0.34 -21.73 -8.30
N LYS A 131 -1.02 -20.88 -7.52
CA LYS A 131 -2.01 -21.35 -6.55
C LYS A 131 -3.20 -22.03 -7.22
N GLU A 132 -3.72 -21.44 -8.29
CA GLU A 132 -4.83 -21.98 -9.08
C GLU A 132 -4.48 -23.31 -9.74
N ALA A 133 -3.21 -23.49 -10.11
CA ALA A 133 -2.68 -24.74 -10.66
C ALA A 133 -2.40 -25.82 -9.60
N GLY A 134 -2.51 -25.52 -8.30
CA GLY A 134 -2.38 -26.50 -7.22
C GLY A 134 -1.06 -26.47 -6.45
N TYR A 135 -0.13 -25.57 -6.79
CA TYR A 135 1.16 -25.49 -6.10
C TYR A 135 1.02 -25.16 -4.60
N SER A 136 1.81 -25.86 -3.79
CA SER A 136 1.93 -25.63 -2.35
C SER A 136 2.81 -24.41 -2.04
N SER A 137 2.74 -23.90 -0.80
CA SER A 137 3.60 -22.80 -0.34
C SER A 137 5.09 -23.15 -0.44
N SER A 138 5.46 -24.41 -0.20
CA SER A 138 6.84 -24.88 -0.30
C SER A 138 7.36 -24.82 -1.74
N GLU A 139 6.53 -25.22 -2.70
CA GLU A 139 6.88 -25.15 -4.11
C GLU A 139 6.89 -23.72 -4.61
N ALA A 140 5.93 -22.90 -4.16
CA ALA A 140 5.93 -21.47 -4.45
C ALA A 140 7.24 -20.81 -4.00
N LYS A 141 7.80 -21.23 -2.85
CA LYS A 141 9.09 -20.74 -2.34
C LYS A 141 10.25 -21.15 -3.23
N ILE A 142 10.31 -22.42 -3.62
CA ILE A 142 11.36 -22.95 -4.50
C ILE A 142 11.28 -22.26 -5.88
N ALA A 143 10.07 -21.98 -6.37
CA ALA A 143 9.83 -21.22 -7.59
C ALA A 143 10.25 -19.74 -7.47
N GLY A 144 10.55 -19.27 -6.25
CA GLY A 144 10.98 -17.91 -5.93
C GLY A 144 9.86 -16.92 -5.66
N PHE A 145 8.59 -17.36 -5.60
CA PHE A 145 7.45 -16.46 -5.41
C PHE A 145 7.43 -15.87 -4.00
N VAL A 146 7.48 -14.54 -3.91
CA VAL A 146 7.32 -13.78 -2.66
C VAL A 146 6.18 -12.78 -2.80
N ASN A 147 6.23 -11.94 -3.82
CA ASN A 147 5.20 -10.93 -4.07
C ASN A 147 3.86 -11.59 -4.44
N GLY A 148 2.78 -11.11 -3.83
CA GLY A 148 1.41 -11.52 -4.16
C GLY A 148 0.97 -12.85 -3.55
N LEU A 149 1.74 -13.48 -2.65
CA LEU A 149 1.30 -14.73 -1.99
C LEU A 149 0.00 -14.53 -1.19
N GLN A 150 -0.14 -13.41 -0.49
CA GLN A 150 -1.33 -13.10 0.31
C GLN A 150 -2.57 -12.90 -0.58
N GLN A 151 -2.42 -12.18 -1.69
CA GLN A 151 -3.49 -11.98 -2.67
C GLN A 151 -3.85 -13.27 -3.40
N ALA A 152 -2.85 -14.13 -3.64
CA ALA A 152 -3.03 -15.47 -4.19
C ALA A 152 -3.77 -16.43 -3.25
N GLY A 153 -3.98 -16.07 -1.99
CA GLY A 153 -4.73 -16.91 -1.04
C GLY A 153 -3.90 -18.04 -0.43
N TYR A 154 -2.56 -17.96 -0.49
CA TYR A 154 -1.72 -18.79 0.38
C TYR A 154 -2.02 -18.44 1.85
N GLN A 155 -1.99 -19.44 2.72
CA GLN A 155 -2.27 -19.24 4.13
C GLN A 155 -0.95 -19.02 4.87
N LEU A 156 -0.90 -18.03 5.76
CA LEU A 156 0.32 -17.66 6.47
C LEU A 156 0.93 -18.82 7.29
N PRO A 157 0.17 -19.72 7.95
CA PRO A 157 0.74 -20.90 8.60
C PRO A 157 1.52 -21.81 7.64
N ASP A 158 1.01 -22.03 6.43
CA ASP A 158 1.66 -22.86 5.42
C ASP A 158 2.91 -22.17 4.85
N VAL A 159 2.84 -20.85 4.67
CA VAL A 159 3.98 -20.02 4.25
C VAL A 159 5.09 -20.05 5.31
N LYS A 160 4.72 -19.95 6.60
CA LYS A 160 5.66 -20.13 7.72
C LYS A 160 6.27 -21.53 7.73
N ALA A 161 5.48 -22.57 7.53
CA ALA A 161 5.95 -23.97 7.47
C ALA A 161 6.85 -24.25 6.26
N ALA A 162 6.60 -23.58 5.12
CA ALA A 162 7.48 -23.59 3.95
C ALA A 162 8.82 -22.86 4.21
N GLY A 163 8.96 -22.20 5.36
CA GLY A 163 10.18 -21.58 5.84
C GLY A 163 10.43 -20.19 5.28
N TYR A 164 9.41 -19.50 4.76
CA TYR A 164 9.56 -18.09 4.39
C TYR A 164 9.98 -17.26 5.60
N THR A 165 10.86 -16.29 5.36
CA THR A 165 11.27 -15.33 6.39
C THR A 165 10.17 -14.32 6.65
N LEU A 166 10.20 -13.69 7.83
CA LEU A 166 9.22 -12.68 8.20
C LEU A 166 9.31 -11.41 7.33
N GLU A 167 10.49 -11.13 6.75
CA GLU A 167 10.65 -10.08 5.74
C GLU A 167 9.96 -10.42 4.42
N GLU A 168 10.06 -11.68 3.97
CA GLU A 168 9.39 -12.16 2.77
C GLU A 168 7.87 -12.14 2.93
N ILE A 169 7.33 -12.54 4.09
CA ILE A 169 5.87 -12.48 4.28
C ILE A 169 5.38 -11.03 4.40
N ARG A 170 6.21 -10.11 4.90
CA ARG A 170 5.89 -8.67 4.87
C ARG A 170 5.81 -8.14 3.45
N THR A 171 6.78 -8.45 2.60
CA THR A 171 6.77 -8.03 1.19
C THR A 171 5.69 -8.73 0.38
N ALA A 172 5.31 -9.94 0.77
CA ALA A 172 4.20 -10.68 0.21
C ALA A 172 2.81 -10.08 0.51
N GLY A 173 2.73 -9.11 1.43
CA GLY A 173 1.50 -8.37 1.74
C GLY A 173 0.79 -8.82 3.03
N TYR A 174 1.37 -9.74 3.81
CA TYR A 174 0.80 -10.09 5.11
C TYR A 174 1.01 -8.97 6.12
N SER A 175 -0.02 -8.68 6.90
CA SER A 175 -0.02 -7.62 7.91
C SER A 175 0.68 -8.04 9.20
N CYS A 176 0.99 -7.06 10.04
CA CYS A 176 1.47 -7.29 11.40
C CYS A 176 0.47 -8.12 12.24
N GLY A 177 -0.83 -7.94 11.99
CA GLY A 177 -1.89 -8.72 12.64
C GLY A 177 -1.79 -10.19 12.28
N ASP A 178 -1.63 -10.51 11.00
CA ASP A 178 -1.49 -11.89 10.52
C ASP A 178 -0.25 -12.55 11.16
N ALA A 179 0.88 -11.84 11.19
CA ALA A 179 2.11 -12.32 11.80
C ALA A 179 1.93 -12.64 13.30
N LYS A 180 1.20 -11.78 14.04
CA LYS A 180 0.86 -12.00 15.44
C LYS A 180 -0.02 -13.24 15.62
N GLU A 181 -1.03 -13.42 14.76
CA GLU A 181 -1.97 -14.56 14.84
C GLU A 181 -1.27 -15.91 14.64
N VAL A 182 -0.27 -15.97 13.76
CA VAL A 182 0.55 -17.20 13.57
C VAL A 182 1.69 -17.33 14.59
N GLY A 183 1.69 -16.48 15.62
CA GLY A 183 2.57 -16.58 16.77
C GLY A 183 3.99 -16.08 16.56
N TYR A 184 4.23 -15.11 15.66
CA TYR A 184 5.52 -14.41 15.66
C TYR A 184 5.61 -13.45 16.85
N PRO A 185 6.72 -13.45 17.62
CA PRO A 185 6.92 -12.51 18.70
C PRO A 185 7.14 -11.09 18.13
N LEU A 186 6.81 -10.08 18.94
CA LEU A 186 6.91 -8.68 18.52
C LEU A 186 8.35 -8.26 18.19
N GLU A 187 9.35 -8.87 18.82
CA GLU A 187 10.78 -8.65 18.53
C GLU A 187 11.14 -9.07 17.10
N GLU A 188 10.64 -10.22 16.64
CA GLU A 188 10.84 -10.68 15.26
C GLU A 188 10.06 -9.79 14.27
N ILE A 189 8.83 -9.41 14.61
CA ILE A 189 8.01 -8.48 13.82
C ILE A 189 8.74 -7.16 13.59
N LYS A 190 9.38 -6.63 14.64
CA LYS A 190 10.24 -5.45 14.53
C LYS A 190 11.45 -5.68 13.65
N ALA A 191 12.18 -6.78 13.87
CA ALA A 191 13.36 -7.14 13.08
C ALA A 191 13.05 -7.24 11.58
N ALA A 192 11.84 -7.71 11.23
CA ALA A 192 11.37 -7.80 9.85
C ALA A 192 10.91 -6.45 9.24
N GLY A 193 10.92 -5.37 10.03
CA GLY A 193 10.59 -4.02 9.58
C GLY A 193 9.10 -3.68 9.57
N TYR A 194 8.26 -4.39 10.33
CA TYR A 194 6.87 -3.98 10.51
C TYR A 194 6.79 -2.75 11.42
N VAL A 195 6.44 -1.60 10.85
CA VAL A 195 6.12 -0.38 11.61
C VAL A 195 4.61 -0.12 11.57
N GLY A 196 4.00 -0.25 10.39
CA GLY A 196 2.56 -0.07 10.21
C GLY A 196 1.75 -1.24 10.76
N GLY A 197 0.52 -0.95 11.22
CA GLY A 197 -0.45 -1.97 11.61
C GLY A 197 -0.31 -2.53 13.02
N LEU A 198 0.69 -2.10 13.81
CA LEU A 198 0.87 -2.53 15.21
C LEU A 198 -0.38 -2.24 16.07
N LYS A 199 -0.94 -1.04 15.95
CA LYS A 199 -2.16 -0.65 16.67
C LYS A 199 -3.36 -1.49 16.25
N ALA A 200 -3.50 -1.76 14.95
CA ALA A 200 -4.58 -2.59 14.42
C ALA A 200 -4.44 -4.07 14.85
N ALA A 201 -3.21 -4.56 14.97
CA ALA A 201 -2.88 -5.86 15.55
C ALA A 201 -3.11 -5.92 17.08
N GLY A 202 -3.52 -4.82 17.70
CA GLY A 202 -3.85 -4.75 19.12
C GLY A 202 -2.63 -4.75 20.05
N TYR A 203 -1.47 -4.27 19.58
CA TYR A 203 -0.35 -3.97 20.47
C TYR A 203 -0.57 -2.64 21.20
N ALA A 204 -0.06 -2.53 22.42
CA ALA A 204 0.00 -1.28 23.15
C ALA A 204 1.31 -0.53 22.88
N VAL A 205 1.32 0.78 23.20
CA VAL A 205 2.53 1.61 23.12
C VAL A 205 3.65 1.06 24.00
N ASN A 206 3.32 0.49 25.17
CA ASN A 206 4.28 -0.14 26.07
C ASN A 206 4.98 -1.32 25.42
N ASP A 207 4.23 -2.24 24.80
CA ASP A 207 4.80 -3.41 24.12
C ASP A 207 5.79 -2.97 23.04
N ALA A 208 5.41 -1.96 22.25
CA ALA A 208 6.27 -1.40 21.21
C ALA A 208 7.54 -0.75 21.80
N LYS A 209 7.41 -0.01 22.90
CA LYS A 209 8.54 0.60 23.61
C LYS A 209 9.49 -0.45 24.19
N GLU A 210 8.97 -1.53 24.77
CA GLU A 210 9.76 -2.61 25.39
C GLU A 210 10.64 -3.34 24.38
N VAL A 211 10.12 -3.62 23.18
CA VAL A 211 10.94 -4.20 22.09
C VAL A 211 11.82 -3.14 21.39
N GLY A 212 11.74 -1.88 21.83
CA GLY A 212 12.60 -0.78 21.41
C GLY A 212 12.18 -0.08 20.12
N TYR A 213 10.90 -0.09 19.72
CA TYR A 213 10.44 0.82 18.68
C TYR A 213 10.70 2.26 19.10
N THR A 214 11.19 3.04 18.15
CA THR A 214 11.37 4.48 18.32
C THR A 214 10.02 5.18 18.36
N LEU A 215 9.99 6.38 18.93
CA LEU A 215 8.75 7.14 19.04
C LEU A 215 8.23 7.60 17.66
N GLU A 216 9.12 7.79 16.68
CA GLU A 216 8.77 8.06 15.28
C GLU A 216 8.09 6.85 14.61
N GLU A 217 8.57 5.64 14.88
CA GLU A 217 7.94 4.41 14.41
C GLU A 217 6.57 4.21 15.08
N ILE A 218 6.46 4.45 16.39
CA ILE A 218 5.19 4.41 17.12
C ILE A 218 4.19 5.41 16.53
N ARG A 219 4.65 6.61 16.13
CA ARG A 219 3.82 7.60 15.43
C ARG A 219 3.34 7.08 14.08
N THR A 220 4.27 6.55 13.29
CA THR A 220 3.99 5.97 11.96
C THR A 220 3.03 4.79 12.04
N ALA A 221 3.07 4.03 13.15
CA ALA A 221 2.15 2.95 13.47
C ALA A 221 0.73 3.43 13.84
N GLY A 222 0.53 4.74 14.01
CA GLY A 222 -0.78 5.35 14.30
C GLY A 222 -1.15 5.41 15.78
N PHE A 223 -0.18 5.22 16.68
CA PHE A 223 -0.41 5.46 18.10
C PHE A 223 -0.42 6.96 18.39
N VAL A 224 -1.35 7.38 19.25
CA VAL A 224 -1.47 8.77 19.74
C VAL A 224 -1.84 8.69 21.21
N GLU A 225 -2.88 7.92 21.52
CA GLU A 225 -3.25 7.58 22.89
C GLU A 225 -2.23 6.62 23.51
N GLY A 226 -2.11 6.66 24.84
CA GLY A 226 -1.22 5.76 25.59
C GLY A 226 0.25 6.22 25.68
N LEU A 227 0.67 7.25 24.93
CA LEU A 227 2.05 7.77 25.01
C LEU A 227 2.45 8.20 26.41
N LYS A 228 1.58 8.97 27.09
CA LYS A 228 1.82 9.44 28.46
C LYS A 228 1.85 8.28 29.46
N ALA A 229 0.96 7.31 29.30
CA ALA A 229 0.94 6.10 30.13
C ALA A 229 2.18 5.22 29.91
N ALA A 230 2.76 5.27 28.70
CA ALA A 230 4.04 4.64 28.39
C ALA A 230 5.27 5.41 28.88
N GLY A 231 5.06 6.52 29.59
CA GLY A 231 6.13 7.31 30.19
C GLY A 231 6.93 8.12 29.17
N TYR A 232 6.37 8.42 28.00
CA TYR A 232 6.93 9.47 27.15
C TYR A 232 6.60 10.84 27.72
N SER A 233 7.47 11.80 27.48
CA SER A 233 7.22 13.21 27.79
C SER A 233 6.52 13.90 26.61
N ALA A 234 5.89 15.04 26.88
CA ALA A 234 5.34 15.87 25.81
C ALA A 234 6.44 16.42 24.89
N SER A 235 7.68 16.58 25.40
CA SER A 235 8.84 16.98 24.60
C SER A 235 9.24 15.87 23.63
N ASP A 236 9.31 14.64 24.10
CA ASP A 236 9.64 13.48 23.26
C ASP A 236 8.63 13.36 22.12
N ALA A 237 7.33 13.51 22.43
CA ALA A 237 6.28 13.49 21.42
C ALA A 237 6.44 14.62 20.39
N LYS A 238 6.77 15.84 20.82
CA LYS A 238 7.04 16.95 19.91
C LYS A 238 8.26 16.68 19.02
N GLU A 239 9.35 16.16 19.59
CA GLU A 239 10.57 15.81 18.86
C GLU A 239 10.34 14.71 17.82
N ALA A 240 9.51 13.70 18.14
CA ALA A 240 9.09 12.65 17.21
C ALA A 240 8.08 13.12 16.13
N GLY A 241 7.73 14.41 16.13
CA GLY A 241 6.89 15.02 15.11
C GLY A 241 5.39 14.89 15.35
N TYR A 242 4.93 14.63 16.58
CA TYR A 242 3.52 14.71 16.91
C TYR A 242 3.04 16.17 16.92
N THR A 243 1.86 16.39 16.35
CA THR A 243 1.19 17.67 16.38
C THR A 243 0.65 17.97 17.78
N LEU A 244 0.47 19.25 18.11
CA LEU A 244 -0.07 19.67 19.41
C LEU A 244 -1.47 19.10 19.69
N LYS A 245 -2.26 18.86 18.63
CA LYS A 245 -3.56 18.19 18.70
C LYS A 245 -3.42 16.72 19.09
N GLU A 246 -2.46 16.01 18.52
CA GLU A 246 -2.17 14.62 18.89
C GLU A 246 -1.62 14.52 20.31
N ILE A 247 -0.73 15.43 20.71
CA ILE A 247 -0.23 15.54 22.09
C ILE A 247 -1.42 15.74 23.06
N ARG A 248 -2.40 16.56 22.71
CA ARG A 248 -3.63 16.68 23.52
C ARG A 248 -4.39 15.36 23.62
N MET A 249 -4.61 14.69 22.49
CA MET A 249 -5.31 13.40 22.44
C MET A 249 -4.57 12.31 23.21
N ALA A 250 -3.24 12.38 23.28
CA ALA A 250 -2.40 11.51 24.07
C ALA A 250 -2.56 11.68 25.60
N GLY A 251 -3.31 12.70 26.05
CA GLY A 251 -3.58 12.96 27.47
C GLY A 251 -2.61 13.93 28.14
N TYR A 252 -1.79 14.64 27.37
CA TYR A 252 -0.97 15.72 27.90
C TYR A 252 -1.83 16.95 28.23
N SER A 253 -1.39 17.71 29.23
CA SER A 253 -2.12 18.83 29.80
C SER A 253 -1.82 20.14 29.05
N CYS A 254 -2.64 21.17 29.29
CA CYS A 254 -2.34 22.51 28.79
C CYS A 254 -1.03 23.09 29.37
N SER A 255 -0.66 22.69 30.59
CA SER A 255 0.61 23.08 31.19
C SER A 255 1.78 22.50 30.40
N ASP A 256 1.69 21.21 30.05
CA ASP A 256 2.70 20.50 29.25
C ASP A 256 2.89 21.22 27.90
N ALA A 257 1.77 21.60 27.24
CA ALA A 257 1.81 22.37 26.00
C ALA A 257 2.47 23.75 26.14
N LYS A 258 2.25 24.44 27.26
CA LYS A 258 2.84 25.75 27.55
C LYS A 258 4.34 25.65 27.82
N GLU A 259 4.76 24.62 28.55
CA GLU A 259 6.19 24.34 28.82
C GLU A 259 6.99 24.05 27.55
N LEU A 260 6.34 23.46 26.53
CA LEU A 260 6.93 23.27 25.19
C LEU A 260 7.11 24.57 24.38
N GLY A 261 6.74 25.73 24.95
CA GLY A 261 6.90 27.04 24.33
C GLY A 261 5.84 27.38 23.28
N HIS A 262 4.72 26.66 23.23
CA HIS A 262 3.64 26.96 22.30
C HIS A 262 2.89 28.23 22.67
N THR A 263 2.48 28.98 21.65
CA THR A 263 1.67 30.19 21.86
C THR A 263 0.26 29.81 22.28
N LEU A 264 -0.44 30.72 22.97
CA LEU A 264 -1.83 30.46 23.40
C LEU A 264 -2.80 30.26 22.23
N GLN A 265 -2.50 30.86 21.08
CA GLN A 265 -3.29 30.66 19.85
C GLN A 265 -3.12 29.23 19.31
N GLU A 266 -1.89 28.70 19.31
CA GLU A 266 -1.62 27.31 18.92
C GLU A 266 -2.29 26.32 19.88
N ILE A 267 -2.20 26.60 21.19
CA ILE A 267 -2.88 25.83 22.24
C ILE A 267 -4.40 25.82 22.02
N LYS A 268 -4.98 26.96 21.62
CA LYS A 268 -6.40 27.07 21.25
C LYS A 268 -6.73 26.24 20.01
N GLN A 269 -5.93 26.37 18.94
CA GLN A 269 -6.12 25.63 17.69
C GLN A 269 -6.00 24.11 17.89
N ALA A 270 -5.16 23.66 18.81
CA ALA A 270 -5.07 22.26 19.23
C ALA A 270 -6.29 21.80 20.06
N GLY A 271 -7.14 22.72 20.51
CA GLY A 271 -8.41 22.45 21.19
C GLY A 271 -8.32 22.46 22.73
N TYR A 272 -7.25 22.97 23.32
CA TYR A 272 -7.09 23.04 24.78
C TYR A 272 -8.01 24.06 25.44
N VAL A 273 -9.19 23.60 25.86
CA VAL A 273 -10.14 24.43 26.64
C VAL A 273 -10.04 24.13 28.14
N LYS A 274 -10.05 22.85 28.53
CA LYS A 274 -9.93 22.45 29.94
C LYS A 274 -8.47 22.55 30.40
N GLY A 275 -8.26 22.98 31.64
CA GLY A 275 -6.94 23.07 32.25
C GLY A 275 -6.18 24.36 31.98
N LEU A 276 -6.74 25.34 31.24
CA LEU A 276 -6.08 26.65 31.05
C LEU A 276 -5.77 27.34 32.39
N LYS A 277 -6.75 27.36 33.30
CA LYS A 277 -6.59 27.95 34.64
C LYS A 277 -5.56 27.19 35.49
N GLN A 278 -5.51 25.86 35.35
CA GLN A 278 -4.52 25.01 36.02
C GLN A 278 -3.11 25.20 35.46
N ALA A 279 -2.99 25.57 34.18
CA ALA A 279 -1.74 25.98 33.54
C ALA A 279 -1.27 27.41 33.92
N GLY A 280 -1.93 28.02 34.91
CA GLY A 280 -1.61 29.35 35.41
C GLY A 280 -1.89 30.46 34.40
N LEU A 281 -2.81 30.24 33.46
CA LEU A 281 -3.26 31.28 32.54
C LEU A 281 -4.35 32.11 33.21
N THR A 282 -4.34 33.40 32.91
CA THR A 282 -5.40 34.32 33.33
C THR A 282 -6.52 34.33 32.29
N CYS A 283 -7.73 34.72 32.73
CA CYS A 283 -8.87 34.85 31.83
C CYS A 283 -8.63 35.93 30.75
N ALA A 284 -7.83 36.95 31.05
CA ALA A 284 -7.44 38.01 30.13
C ALA A 284 -6.51 37.49 29.02
N GLU A 285 -5.48 36.71 29.36
CA GLU A 285 -4.59 36.07 28.38
C GLU A 285 -5.36 35.10 27.48
N ALA A 286 -6.29 34.32 28.06
CA ALA A 286 -7.17 33.46 27.27
C ALA A 286 -8.03 34.28 26.29
N LYS A 287 -8.60 35.41 26.73
CA LYS A 287 -9.37 36.27 25.83
C LYS A 287 -8.50 36.84 24.69
N GLN A 288 -7.29 37.31 24.99
CA GLN A 288 -6.35 37.83 23.98
C GLN A 288 -5.93 36.77 22.97
N ALA A 289 -5.81 35.51 23.40
CA ALA A 289 -5.58 34.36 22.52
C ALA A 289 -6.84 33.97 21.70
N GLY A 290 -7.95 34.66 21.90
CA GLY A 290 -9.19 34.50 21.16
C GLY A 290 -10.16 33.49 21.75
N TYR A 291 -9.94 32.96 22.96
CA TYR A 291 -10.93 32.09 23.60
C TYR A 291 -12.25 32.85 23.81
N THR A 292 -13.36 32.13 23.67
CA THR A 292 -14.70 32.65 23.94
C THR A 292 -15.01 32.62 25.43
N CYS A 293 -15.98 33.41 25.88
CA CYS A 293 -16.43 33.40 27.28
C CYS A 293 -16.93 32.00 27.70
N ALA A 294 -17.53 31.26 26.77
CA ALA A 294 -17.98 29.88 26.99
C ALA A 294 -16.81 28.92 27.23
N GLU A 295 -15.76 29.01 26.41
CA GLU A 295 -14.52 28.22 26.60
C GLU A 295 -13.82 28.60 27.89
N ALA A 296 -13.74 29.90 28.22
CA ALA A 296 -13.20 30.37 29.49
C ALA A 296 -13.96 29.79 30.70
N LYS A 297 -15.31 29.76 30.63
CA LYS A 297 -16.11 29.10 31.67
C LYS A 297 -15.83 27.60 31.77
N GLN A 298 -15.75 26.90 30.62
CA GLN A 298 -15.40 25.47 30.59
C GLN A 298 -13.99 25.19 31.16
N ALA A 299 -13.09 26.16 31.05
CA ALA A 299 -11.76 26.12 31.64
C ALA A 299 -11.74 26.34 33.17
N GLY A 300 -12.87 26.73 33.77
CA GLY A 300 -13.02 26.96 35.20
C GLY A 300 -12.85 28.43 35.64
N TYR A 301 -12.88 29.39 34.72
CA TYR A 301 -12.94 30.80 35.09
C TYR A 301 -14.34 31.18 35.57
N THR A 302 -14.39 32.03 36.59
CA THR A 302 -15.61 32.59 37.17
C THR A 302 -16.14 33.75 36.34
N CYS A 303 -17.40 34.12 36.55
CA CYS A 303 -18.01 35.28 35.87
C CYS A 303 -17.29 36.59 36.22
N ALA A 304 -16.74 36.70 37.43
CA ALA A 304 -15.95 37.86 37.86
C ALA A 304 -14.61 37.96 37.09
N GLU A 305 -13.90 36.84 36.93
CA GLU A 305 -12.67 36.77 36.13
C GLU A 305 -12.96 37.07 34.65
N ALA A 306 -14.08 36.58 34.12
CA ALA A 306 -14.52 36.88 32.75
C ALA A 306 -14.82 38.38 32.56
N LYS A 307 -15.51 39.01 33.52
CA LYS A 307 -15.72 40.46 33.51
C LYS A 307 -14.40 41.23 33.55
N GLN A 308 -13.47 40.85 34.43
CA GLN A 308 -12.16 41.50 34.55
C GLN A 308 -11.32 41.35 33.28
N ALA A 309 -11.44 40.22 32.58
CA ALA A 309 -10.86 40.01 31.25
C ALA A 309 -11.55 40.84 30.15
N GLY A 310 -12.67 41.48 30.46
CA GLY A 310 -13.43 42.33 29.56
C GLY A 310 -14.43 41.58 28.67
N TYR A 311 -14.84 40.36 29.00
CA TYR A 311 -15.97 39.72 28.30
C TYR A 311 -17.27 40.49 28.58
N MET A 312 -18.14 40.60 27.57
CA MET A 312 -19.37 41.36 27.72
C MET A 312 -20.39 40.61 28.59
N PRO A 313 -21.32 41.32 29.27
CA PRO A 313 -22.43 40.69 30.00
C PRO A 313 -23.21 39.69 29.13
N LEU A 314 -23.39 40.01 27.83
CA LEU A 314 -24.01 39.14 26.85
C LEU A 314 -23.20 37.86 26.60
N ASP A 315 -21.88 37.97 26.48
CA ASP A 315 -21.01 36.79 26.32
C ASP A 315 -21.06 35.90 27.57
N CYS A 316 -21.11 36.49 28.76
CA CYS A 316 -21.26 35.77 30.02
C CYS A 316 -22.62 35.03 30.08
N LYS A 317 -23.71 35.66 29.64
CA LYS A 317 -25.01 34.99 29.54
C LYS A 317 -25.00 33.87 28.51
N ARG A 318 -24.41 34.09 27.33
CA ARG A 318 -24.28 33.08 26.26
C ARG A 318 -23.39 31.91 26.69
N ALA A 319 -22.37 32.16 27.52
CA ALA A 319 -21.58 31.13 28.20
C ALA A 319 -22.38 30.36 29.28
N GLY A 320 -23.58 30.83 29.62
CA GLY A 320 -24.48 30.22 30.59
C GLY A 320 -24.12 30.52 32.04
N PHE A 321 -23.40 31.61 32.34
CA PHE A 321 -23.26 32.05 33.74
C PHE A 321 -24.63 32.43 34.30
N SER A 322 -24.90 32.04 35.54
CA SER A 322 -26.20 32.30 36.17
C SER A 322 -26.35 33.77 36.54
N PHE A 323 -27.59 34.22 36.75
CA PHE A 323 -27.86 35.56 37.29
C PHE A 323 -27.13 35.80 38.62
N LYS A 324 -27.03 34.78 39.48
CA LYS A 324 -26.28 34.86 40.74
C LYS A 324 -24.79 35.10 40.50
N ASP A 325 -24.19 34.40 39.53
CA ASP A 325 -22.78 34.58 39.17
C ASP A 325 -22.53 35.99 38.61
N ALA A 326 -23.43 36.47 37.76
CA ALA A 326 -23.37 37.83 37.20
C ALA A 326 -23.54 38.91 38.27
N CYS A 327 -24.43 38.70 39.25
CA CYS A 327 -24.59 39.57 40.41
C CYS A 327 -23.32 39.61 41.25
N ALA A 328 -22.74 38.45 41.56
CA ALA A 328 -21.49 38.33 42.32
C ALA A 328 -20.30 38.99 41.58
N ALA A 329 -20.28 38.92 40.25
CA ALA A 329 -19.31 39.62 39.41
C ALA A 329 -19.54 41.14 39.31
N GLY A 330 -20.65 41.65 39.85
CA GLY A 330 -21.04 43.04 39.74
C GLY A 330 -21.39 43.46 38.32
N LEU A 331 -21.87 42.55 37.47
CA LEU A 331 -22.40 42.85 36.12
C LEU A 331 -23.83 43.42 36.18
N ARG A 332 -24.33 43.75 37.38
CA ARG A 332 -25.72 44.11 37.66
C ARG A 332 -25.84 45.61 37.97
N TRP A 333 -26.84 46.28 37.40
CA TRP A 333 -27.24 47.62 37.83
C TRP A 333 -28.19 47.56 39.04
N SER A 334 -28.24 48.61 39.86
CA SER A 334 -29.09 48.69 41.07
C SER A 334 -30.55 48.26 40.88
N TYR A 335 -31.13 48.46 39.69
CA TYR A 335 -32.52 48.12 39.37
C TYR A 335 -32.75 46.66 38.89
N MET A 336 -31.71 45.88 38.60
CA MET A 336 -31.82 44.51 38.07
C MET A 336 -31.88 43.46 39.19
N ASP A 337 -32.90 43.50 40.05
CA ASP A 337 -33.04 42.66 41.26
C ASP A 337 -33.48 41.19 41.02
N ASN A 338 -33.84 40.82 39.80
CA ASN A 338 -34.29 39.48 39.46
C ASN A 338 -33.78 39.01 38.09
N GLU A 339 -33.93 37.71 37.85
CA GLU A 339 -33.46 37.05 36.63
C GLU A 339 -34.18 37.52 35.37
N ASP A 340 -35.47 37.89 35.47
CA ASP A 340 -36.25 38.41 34.34
C ASP A 340 -35.72 39.77 33.85
N LYS A 341 -35.41 40.67 34.77
CA LYS A 341 -34.82 41.99 34.45
C LYS A 341 -33.41 41.85 33.90
N TRP A 342 -32.62 40.92 34.42
CA TRP A 342 -31.32 40.56 33.84
C TRP A 342 -31.47 40.02 32.42
N ASN A 343 -32.40 39.10 32.21
CA ASN A 343 -32.65 38.51 30.91
C ASN A 343 -33.12 39.56 29.90
N SER A 344 -34.03 40.45 30.30
CA SER A 344 -34.48 41.58 29.49
C SER A 344 -33.35 42.54 29.14
N PHE A 345 -32.48 42.87 30.11
CA PHE A 345 -31.32 43.72 29.85
C PHE A 345 -30.40 43.09 28.82
N VAL A 346 -29.96 41.85 29.07
CA VAL A 346 -29.00 41.19 28.19
C VAL A 346 -29.58 40.90 26.80
N ASN A 347 -30.88 40.60 26.69
CA ASN A 347 -31.55 40.48 25.39
C ASN A 347 -31.67 41.86 24.71
N GLY A 348 -31.88 42.94 25.48
CA GLY A 348 -31.83 44.30 24.98
C GLY A 348 -30.45 44.67 24.41
N LEU A 349 -29.36 44.14 25.01
CA LEU A 349 -28.02 44.29 24.45
C LEU A 349 -27.89 43.63 23.08
N GLU A 350 -28.62 42.54 22.81
CA GLU A 350 -28.61 41.90 21.49
C GLU A 350 -29.19 42.80 20.39
N ALA A 351 -30.09 43.72 20.75
CA ALA A 351 -30.77 44.64 19.85
C ALA A 351 -30.05 45.99 19.67
N MET A 352 -28.95 46.25 20.39
CA MET A 352 -28.19 47.50 20.26
C MET A 352 -27.39 47.54 18.95
N PRO A 353 -27.34 48.71 18.27
CA PRO A 353 -26.57 48.88 17.04
C PRO A 353 -25.08 48.64 17.29
N VAL A 354 -24.45 47.92 16.36
CA VAL A 354 -23.00 47.73 16.29
C VAL A 354 -22.37 48.87 15.49
N ASP A 355 -21.17 49.30 15.87
CA ASP A 355 -20.37 50.19 15.04
C ASP A 355 -19.90 49.48 13.76
N TRP A 356 -19.19 50.24 12.92
CA TRP A 356 -18.66 49.79 11.64
C TRP A 356 -17.56 48.72 11.76
N GLU A 357 -17.03 48.47 12.96
CA GLU A 357 -16.10 47.37 13.27
C GLU A 357 -16.84 46.13 13.82
N GLY A 358 -18.16 46.20 13.97
CA GLY A 358 -18.99 45.13 14.54
C GLY A 358 -18.99 45.10 16.08
N ASN A 359 -18.42 46.11 16.74
CA ASN A 359 -18.43 46.22 18.20
C ASN A 359 -19.74 46.90 18.64
N ARG A 360 -20.37 46.38 19.70
CA ARG A 360 -21.56 47.04 20.28
C ARG A 360 -21.10 48.33 20.98
N VAL A 361 -21.67 49.46 20.59
CA VAL A 361 -21.36 50.78 21.15
C VAL A 361 -22.20 51.00 22.40
N TRP A 362 -21.57 51.49 23.47
CA TRP A 362 -22.19 51.71 24.78
C TRP A 362 -22.15 53.18 25.17
#